data_AF-A0A935C9Z2-F1
#
_entry.id   AF-A0A935C9Z2-F1
#
_cell.length_a   1.000
_cell.length_b   1.000
_cell.length_c   1.000
_cell.angle_alpha   90.00
_cell.angle_beta   90.00
_cell.angle_gamma   90.00
#
_symmetry.space_group_name_H-M   'P 1'
#
loop_
_entity.id
_entity.type
_entity.pdbx_description
1 polymer ?
#
loop_
_entity_poly.entity_id
_entity_poly.type
_entity_poly.pdbx_seq_one_letter_code
_entity_poly.pdbx_strand_id
1 'polypeptide(L)'
;MNKHHIFDQYQEFIIFLLIHVGNSDFSLKGAEIEVILAKMEDYFPDIDDMDELRNEFVNIQDEYEELNDSDINHLIYHNYLNFRDKQINAVRILNDLQEVIMADGLIHERETKTFESIKKLLDIREN
;
A
#
# COMPACT_ATOMS: atom_id res chain seq x y z
N MET A 1 -5.95 -9.28 -9.51
CA MET A 1 -4.51 -9.59 -9.37
C MET A 1 -4.26 -11.10 -9.23
N ASN A 2 -3.04 -11.59 -9.49
CA ASN A 2 -2.61 -12.93 -9.04
C ASN A 2 -1.20 -12.84 -8.45
N LYS A 3 -0.72 -13.89 -7.78
CA LYS A 3 0.60 -13.88 -7.10
C LYS A 3 1.81 -13.52 -7.97
N HIS A 4 1.73 -13.64 -9.30
CA HIS A 4 2.81 -13.30 -10.22
C HIS A 4 2.68 -11.90 -10.82
N HIS A 5 1.72 -11.10 -10.35
CA HIS A 5 1.53 -9.73 -10.81
C HIS A 5 2.76 -8.88 -10.46
N ILE A 6 3.23 -8.12 -11.45
CA ILE A 6 4.26 -7.11 -11.31
C ILE A 6 3.59 -5.79 -11.68
N PHE A 7 3.61 -4.83 -10.75
CA PHE A 7 3.06 -3.50 -11.02
C PHE A 7 3.92 -2.80 -12.08
N ASP A 8 3.27 -2.12 -13.02
CA ASP A 8 3.95 -1.38 -14.06
C ASP A 8 4.51 -0.06 -13.47
N GLN A 9 3.72 0.57 -12.61
CA GLN A 9 4.08 1.80 -11.92
C GLN A 9 4.42 1.56 -10.46
N TYR A 10 5.39 2.32 -9.96
CA TYR A 10 5.78 2.22 -8.56
C TYR A 10 4.67 2.71 -7.63
N GLN A 11 3.90 3.68 -8.09
CA GLN A 11 2.76 4.28 -7.42
C GLN A 11 1.69 3.22 -7.09
N GLU A 12 1.31 2.40 -8.06
CA GLU A 12 0.35 1.29 -7.88
C GLU A 12 0.81 0.32 -6.79
N PHE A 13 2.12 0.00 -6.77
CA PHE A 13 2.70 -0.83 -5.71
C PHE A 13 2.60 -0.15 -4.33
N ILE A 14 2.80 1.17 -4.24
CA ILE A 14 2.60 1.89 -2.97
C ILE A 14 1.14 1.83 -2.53
N ILE A 15 0.19 2.06 -3.43
CA ILE A 15 -1.24 1.99 -3.10
C ILE A 15 -1.61 0.60 -2.59
N PHE A 16 -1.08 -0.44 -3.22
CA PHE A 16 -1.22 -1.81 -2.73
C PHE A 16 -0.72 -1.99 -1.29
N LEU A 17 0.44 -1.40 -0.93
CA LEU A 17 0.95 -1.44 0.44
C LEU A 17 0.06 -0.67 1.43
N LEU A 18 -0.48 0.49 1.03
CA LEU A 18 -1.39 1.28 1.85
C LEU A 18 -2.71 0.53 2.11
N ILE A 19 -3.28 -0.11 1.08
CA ILE A 19 -4.46 -0.97 1.22
C ILE A 19 -4.14 -2.16 2.14
N HIS A 20 -2.98 -2.80 1.96
CA HIS A 20 -2.60 -3.95 2.77
C HIS A 20 -2.49 -3.61 4.26
N VAL A 21 -1.94 -2.45 4.60
CA VAL A 21 -1.79 -2.05 6.00
C VAL A 21 -3.13 -1.70 6.65
N GLY A 22 -3.97 -0.92 5.95
CA GLY A 22 -5.29 -0.55 6.45
C GLY A 22 -6.28 -1.73 6.51
N ASN A 23 -6.14 -2.72 5.62
CA ASN A 23 -7.02 -3.90 5.62
C ASN A 23 -6.48 -5.06 6.47
N SER A 24 -5.42 -4.84 7.27
CA SER A 24 -4.74 -5.92 8.00
C SER A 24 -5.55 -6.50 9.18
N ASP A 25 -6.58 -5.80 9.63
CA ASP A 25 -7.58 -6.27 10.59
C ASP A 25 -8.81 -6.93 9.93
N PHE A 26 -8.78 -7.12 8.60
CA PHE A 26 -9.86 -7.60 7.72
C PHE A 26 -10.98 -6.59 7.44
N SER A 27 -10.78 -5.31 7.71
CA SER A 27 -11.76 -4.28 7.37
C SER A 27 -11.10 -2.92 7.13
N LEU A 28 -10.98 -2.52 5.87
CA LEU A 28 -10.61 -1.15 5.52
C LEU A 28 -11.75 -0.16 5.85
N LYS A 29 -11.50 0.78 6.76
CA LYS A 29 -12.47 1.76 7.29
C LYS A 29 -12.49 3.03 6.45
N GLY A 30 -13.61 3.77 6.51
CA GLY A 30 -13.77 5.02 5.75
C GLY A 30 -12.67 6.06 5.98
N ALA A 31 -12.19 6.22 7.22
CA ALA A 31 -11.10 7.14 7.54
C ALA A 31 -9.77 6.75 6.88
N GLU A 32 -9.47 5.45 6.81
CA GLU A 32 -8.28 4.93 6.15
C GLU A 32 -8.37 5.12 4.64
N ILE A 33 -9.55 4.87 4.05
CA ILE A 33 -9.82 5.13 2.63
C ILE A 33 -9.61 6.61 2.30
N GLU A 34 -10.10 7.53 3.13
CA GLU A 34 -9.90 8.97 2.93
C GLU A 34 -8.41 9.35 2.92
N VAL A 35 -7.62 8.80 3.83
CA VAL A 35 -6.16 9.01 3.85
C VAL A 35 -5.51 8.40 2.60
N ILE A 36 -5.87 7.18 2.20
CA ILE A 36 -5.30 6.54 1.00
C ILE A 36 -5.60 7.36 -0.25
N LEU A 37 -6.84 7.84 -0.43
CA LEU A 37 -7.22 8.67 -1.56
C LEU A 37 -6.42 9.98 -1.58
N ALA A 38 -6.25 10.63 -0.43
CA ALA A 38 -5.40 11.83 -0.34
C ALA A 38 -3.94 11.56 -0.74
N LYS A 39 -3.39 10.39 -0.38
CA LYS A 39 -2.05 9.98 -0.84
C LYS A 39 -2.01 9.68 -2.34
N MET A 40 -3.07 9.11 -2.88
CA MET A 40 -3.18 8.84 -4.32
C MET A 40 -3.09 10.13 -5.14
N GLU A 41 -3.70 11.24 -4.69
CA GLU A 41 -3.55 12.55 -5.34
C GLU A 41 -2.07 12.96 -5.48
N ASP A 42 -1.25 12.72 -4.44
CA ASP A 42 0.18 13.03 -4.46
C ASP A 42 1.02 12.06 -5.32
N TYR A 43 0.56 10.81 -5.49
CA TYR A 43 1.27 9.78 -6.26
C TYR A 43 0.92 9.84 -7.75
N PHE A 44 -0.30 10.25 -8.08
CA PHE A 44 -0.82 10.36 -9.44
C PHE A 44 -1.15 11.82 -9.81
N PRO A 45 -0.15 12.71 -9.88
CA PRO A 45 -0.36 14.13 -10.13
C PRO A 45 -0.92 14.45 -11.52
N ASP A 46 -0.92 13.48 -12.43
CA ASP A 46 -1.47 13.61 -13.78
C ASP A 46 -2.97 13.27 -13.84
N ILE A 47 -3.54 12.73 -12.76
CA ILE A 47 -4.98 12.44 -12.64
C ILE A 47 -5.66 13.63 -11.95
N ASP A 48 -6.18 14.57 -12.74
CA ASP A 48 -6.94 15.73 -12.24
C ASP A 48 -8.40 15.40 -11.88
N ASP A 49 -8.90 14.23 -12.33
CA ASP A 49 -10.28 13.79 -12.08
C ASP A 49 -10.36 12.86 -10.86
N MET A 50 -10.99 13.35 -9.79
CA MET A 50 -11.19 12.60 -8.56
C MET A 50 -12.02 11.32 -8.76
N ASP A 51 -12.90 11.26 -9.76
CA ASP A 51 -13.67 10.05 -10.02
C ASP A 51 -12.79 8.98 -10.70
N GLU A 52 -11.82 9.38 -11.53
CA GLU A 52 -10.82 8.48 -12.10
C GLU A 52 -9.91 7.91 -11.01
N LEU A 53 -9.44 8.76 -10.09
CA LEU A 53 -8.62 8.34 -8.94
C LEU A 53 -9.35 7.32 -8.05
N ARG A 54 -10.64 7.55 -7.78
CA ARG A 54 -11.48 6.62 -7.02
C ARG A 54 -11.68 5.30 -7.75
N ASN A 55 -11.88 5.33 -9.06
CA ASN A 55 -11.99 4.10 -9.84
C ASN A 55 -10.70 3.28 -9.78
N GLU A 56 -9.54 3.93 -9.85
CA GLU A 56 -8.25 3.26 -9.69
C GLU A 56 -8.10 2.63 -8.30
N PHE A 57 -8.49 3.36 -7.25
CA PHE A 57 -8.52 2.82 -5.89
C PHE A 57 -9.40 1.57 -5.79
N VAL A 58 -10.64 1.64 -6.29
CA VAL A 58 -11.60 0.52 -6.27
C VAL A 58 -11.06 -0.67 -7.05
N ASN A 59 -10.46 -0.44 -8.22
CA ASN A 59 -9.86 -1.51 -9.02
C ASN A 59 -8.76 -2.25 -8.24
N ILE A 60 -7.82 -1.52 -7.62
CA ILE A 60 -6.75 -2.13 -6.84
C ILE A 60 -7.30 -2.83 -5.59
N GLN A 61 -8.31 -2.24 -4.93
CA GLN A 61 -8.97 -2.83 -3.76
C GLN A 61 -9.66 -4.15 -4.11
N ASP A 62 -10.52 -4.17 -5.12
CA ASP A 62 -11.23 -5.37 -5.57
C ASP A 62 -10.23 -6.47 -5.94
N GLU A 63 -9.16 -6.10 -6.63
CA GLU A 63 -8.09 -7.02 -6.99
C GLU A 63 -7.28 -7.54 -5.79
N TYR A 64 -7.15 -6.75 -4.73
CA TYR A 64 -6.49 -7.12 -3.48
C TYR A 64 -7.34 -8.10 -2.66
N GLU A 65 -8.66 -7.88 -2.59
CA GLU A 65 -9.58 -8.69 -1.78
C GLU A 65 -9.67 -10.16 -2.24
N GLU A 66 -9.33 -10.43 -3.50
CA GLU A 66 -9.24 -11.78 -4.07
C GLU A 66 -7.96 -12.54 -3.69
N LEU A 67 -7.01 -11.87 -3.01
CA LEU A 67 -5.72 -12.47 -2.63
C LEU A 67 -5.78 -13.14 -1.26
N ASN A 68 -5.03 -14.22 -1.11
CA ASN A 68 -4.73 -14.79 0.21
C ASN A 68 -3.41 -14.24 0.76
N ASP A 69 -3.17 -14.42 2.07
CA ASP A 69 -1.96 -13.95 2.76
C ASP A 69 -0.65 -14.40 2.08
N SER A 70 -0.61 -15.61 1.51
CA SER A 70 0.59 -16.10 0.83
C SER A 70 0.86 -15.34 -0.47
N ASP A 71 -0.19 -15.03 -1.23
CA ASP A 71 -0.09 -14.28 -2.47
C ASP A 71 0.29 -12.83 -2.20
N ILE A 72 -0.29 -12.21 -1.15
CA ILE A 72 0.06 -10.84 -0.72
C ILE A 72 1.54 -10.75 -0.34
N ASN A 73 2.02 -11.65 0.53
CA ASN A 73 3.43 -11.66 0.94
C ASN A 73 4.37 -11.86 -0.25
N HIS A 74 4.00 -12.72 -1.21
CA HIS A 74 4.77 -12.93 -2.43
C HIS A 74 4.81 -11.66 -3.29
N LEU A 75 3.66 -11.01 -3.51
CA LEU A 75 3.57 -9.79 -4.29
C LEU A 75 4.40 -8.66 -3.69
N ILE A 76 4.32 -8.46 -2.37
CA ILE A 76 5.09 -7.44 -1.66
C ILE A 76 6.59 -7.65 -1.87
N TYR A 77 7.07 -8.88 -1.64
CA TYR A 77 8.49 -9.19 -1.78
C TYR A 77 9.00 -9.02 -3.23
N HIS A 78 8.27 -9.58 -4.20
CA HIS A 78 8.70 -9.56 -5.60
C HIS A 78 8.61 -8.18 -6.24
N ASN A 79 7.57 -7.40 -5.92
CA ASN A 79 7.47 -6.02 -6.40
C ASN A 79 8.49 -5.12 -5.71
N TYR A 80 8.75 -5.31 -4.41
CA TYR A 80 9.89 -4.64 -3.76
C TYR A 80 11.19 -4.90 -4.52
N LEU A 81 11.52 -6.16 -4.85
CA LEU A 81 12.72 -6.47 -5.63
C LEU A 81 12.73 -5.81 -7.02
N ASN A 82 11.58 -5.73 -7.70
CA ASN A 82 11.44 -5.08 -9.01
C ASN A 82 11.71 -3.57 -8.94
N PHE A 83 11.31 -2.92 -7.85
CA PHE A 83 11.46 -1.48 -7.66
C PHE A 83 12.69 -1.08 -6.85
N ARG A 84 13.38 -2.03 -6.19
CA ARG A 84 14.50 -1.73 -5.28
C ARG A 84 15.67 -1.02 -5.94
N ASP A 85 15.81 -0.99 -7.26
CA ASP A 85 16.91 -0.28 -7.91
C ASP A 85 16.49 1.13 -8.38
N LYS A 86 15.20 1.47 -8.25
CA LYS A 86 14.59 2.72 -8.74
C LYS A 86 14.54 3.86 -7.70
N GLN A 87 15.47 3.90 -6.75
CA GLN A 87 15.51 4.93 -5.68
C GLN A 87 14.20 5.09 -4.88
N ILE A 88 13.67 3.98 -4.38
CA ILE A 88 12.56 3.96 -3.40
C ILE A 88 12.83 4.95 -2.25
N ASN A 89 11.88 5.86 -1.99
CA ASN A 89 11.87 6.73 -0.82
C ASN A 89 11.20 6.01 0.35
N ALA A 90 11.96 5.14 1.03
CA ALA A 90 11.46 4.33 2.15
C ALA A 90 10.83 5.19 3.26
N VAL A 91 11.46 6.31 3.61
CA VAL A 91 10.96 7.23 4.65
C VAL A 91 9.56 7.75 4.34
N ARG A 92 9.32 8.21 3.10
CA ARG A 92 7.99 8.68 2.69
C ARG A 92 6.94 7.57 2.84
N ILE A 93 7.23 6.37 2.34
CA ILE A 93 6.28 5.25 2.37
C ILE A 93 5.96 4.85 3.81
N LEU A 94 6.96 4.80 4.68
CA LEU A 94 6.75 4.48 6.09
C LEU A 94 5.89 5.52 6.79
N ASN A 95 6.09 6.81 6.50
CA ASN A 95 5.22 7.86 7.03
C ASN A 95 3.79 7.69 6.50
N ASP A 96 3.61 7.44 5.20
CA ASP A 96 2.29 7.27 4.60
C ASP A 96 1.56 6.03 5.16
N LEU A 97 2.25 4.90 5.36
CA LEU A 97 1.69 3.72 6.02
C LEU A 97 1.27 4.02 7.47
N GLN A 98 2.07 4.79 8.20
CA GLN A 98 1.76 5.16 9.58
C GLN A 98 0.52 6.08 9.65
N GLU A 99 0.39 7.02 8.71
CA GLU A 99 -0.79 7.89 8.63
C GLU A 99 -2.07 7.10 8.37
N VAL A 100 -2.03 6.07 7.51
CA VAL A 100 -3.17 5.17 7.27
C VAL A 100 -3.59 4.46 8.56
N ILE A 101 -2.63 3.82 9.27
CA ILE A 101 -2.91 3.13 10.54
C ILE A 101 -3.52 4.07 11.59
N MET A 102 -3.13 5.33 11.59
CA MET A 102 -3.58 6.30 12.59
C MET A 102 -4.92 6.96 12.25
N ALA A 103 -5.48 6.73 11.06
CA ALA A 103 -6.58 7.50 10.51
C ALA A 103 -7.87 7.40 11.34
N ASP A 104 -8.19 6.21 11.87
CA ASP A 104 -9.39 5.98 12.67
C ASP A 104 -9.19 6.26 14.17
N GLY A 105 -7.97 6.63 14.58
CA GLY A 105 -7.57 6.87 15.97
C GLY A 105 -7.37 5.62 16.83
N LEU A 106 -7.44 4.41 16.25
CA LEU A 106 -7.30 3.13 16.93
C LEU A 106 -6.22 2.28 16.26
N ILE A 107 -5.06 2.17 16.90
CA ILE A 107 -3.98 1.31 16.39
C ILE A 107 -4.19 -0.13 16.83
N HIS A 108 -4.38 -1.04 15.87
CA HIS A 108 -4.54 -2.46 16.11
C HIS A 108 -3.19 -3.21 16.08
N GLU A 109 -3.11 -4.34 16.78
CA GLU A 109 -1.89 -5.15 16.85
C GLU A 109 -1.47 -5.69 15.47
N ARG A 110 -2.45 -6.01 14.62
CA ARG A 110 -2.21 -6.54 13.27
C ARG A 110 -1.63 -5.49 12.33
N GLU A 111 -2.20 -4.29 12.31
CA GLU A 111 -1.68 -3.12 11.59
C GLU A 111 -0.22 -2.85 11.97
N THR A 112 0.06 -2.86 13.28
CA THR A 112 1.43 -2.67 13.79
C THR A 112 2.37 -3.76 13.28
N LYS A 113 1.94 -5.04 13.28
CA LYS A 113 2.76 -6.16 12.78
C LYS A 113 2.99 -6.08 11.27
N THR A 114 1.97 -5.69 10.51
CA THR A 114 2.06 -5.51 9.05
C THR A 114 3.03 -4.38 8.72
N PHE A 115 2.89 -3.23 9.39
CA PHE A 115 3.81 -2.10 9.28
C PHE A 115 5.26 -2.50 9.56
N GLU A 116 5.52 -3.17 10.68
CA GLU A 116 6.88 -3.61 11.04
C GLU A 116 7.46 -4.63 10.04
N SER A 117 6.61 -5.41 9.38
CA SER A 117 7.03 -6.36 8.34
C SER A 117 7.43 -5.64 7.06
N ILE A 118 6.64 -4.66 6.62
CA ILE A 118 6.97 -3.81 5.46
C ILE A 118 8.22 -2.97 5.74
N LYS A 119 8.33 -2.40 6.95
CA LYS A 119 9.51 -1.64 7.38
C LYS A 119 10.79 -2.45 7.29
N LYS A 120 10.80 -3.66 7.84
CA LYS A 120 11.96 -4.56 7.71
C LYS A 120 12.33 -4.83 6.26
N LEU A 121 11.36 -4.95 5.36
CA LEU A 121 11.62 -5.17 3.94
C LEU A 121 12.28 -3.95 3.28
N LEU A 122 11.79 -2.74 3.59
CA LEU A 122 12.34 -1.48 3.05
C LEU A 122 13.73 -1.15 3.65
N ASP A 123 13.94 -1.45 4.93
CA ASP A 123 15.21 -1.23 5.66
C ASP A 123 16.36 -2.13 5.18
N ILE A 124 16.08 -3.23 4.45
CA ILE A 124 17.11 -4.06 3.79
C ILE A 124 18.00 -3.24 2.84
N ARG A 125 17.55 -2.05 2.45
CA ARG A 125 18.26 -1.15 1.54
C ARG A 125 19.16 -0.12 2.23
N GLU A 126 19.01 0.11 3.53
CA GLU A 126 19.79 1.12 4.28
C GLU A 126 21.06 0.55 4.95
N ASN A 127 21.29 -0.77 4.87
CA ASN A 127 22.51 -1.44 5.35
C ASN A 127 23.40 -1.92 4.20
#